data_AF-X0VD42-F1
#
_entry.id   AF-X0VD42-F1
#
_cell.length_a   1.000
_cell.length_b   1.000
_cell.length_c   1.000
_cell.angle_alpha   90.00
_cell.angle_beta   90.00
_cell.angle_gamma   90.00
#
_symmetry.space_group_name_H-M   'P 1'
#
loop_
_entity.id
_entity.type
_entity.pdbx_description
1 polymer ?
#
loop_
_entity_poly.entity_id
_entity_poly.type
_entity_poly.pdbx_seq_one_letter_code
_entity_poly.pdbx_strand_id
1 'polypeptide(L)'
;QVLVHMADYDRIIAYVWQQIERKAAEGDPASAEVVRKKASTEFVWRLLKGDVIERLDHMKDGGDPVGQLAQRISRKLDVPLDVAEREMERLVQMGLLKRESAKGVSIWQWS
;
A
#
# COMPACT_ATOMS: atom_id res chain seq x y z
N GLN A 1 31.18 -14.09 -17.20
CA GLN A 1 31.06 -14.96 -16.00
C GLN A 1 30.13 -14.37 -14.93
N VAL A 2 30.14 -13.04 -14.68
CA VAL A 2 29.24 -12.36 -13.70
C VAL A 2 27.73 -12.55 -13.98
N LEU A 3 27.30 -12.52 -15.25
CA LEU A 3 25.89 -12.67 -15.63
C LEU A 3 25.31 -14.06 -15.35
N VAL A 4 26.13 -15.12 -15.37
CA VAL A 4 25.67 -16.49 -15.09
C VAL A 4 25.33 -16.65 -13.61
N HIS A 5 26.14 -16.06 -12.72
CA HIS A 5 25.86 -16.06 -11.28
C HIS A 5 24.59 -15.29 -10.92
N MET A 6 24.33 -14.13 -11.55
CA MET A 6 23.11 -13.35 -11.31
C MET A 6 21.83 -14.12 -11.66
N ALA A 7 21.83 -14.83 -12.78
CA ALA A 7 20.67 -15.61 -13.21
C ALA A 7 20.33 -16.75 -12.22
N ASP A 8 21.35 -17.35 -11.60
CA ASP A 8 21.15 -18.37 -10.57
C ASP A 8 20.64 -17.77 -9.26
N TYR A 9 21.10 -16.58 -8.88
CA TYR A 9 20.56 -15.83 -7.74
C TYR A 9 19.10 -15.44 -7.93
N ASP A 10 18.73 -14.90 -9.10
CA ASP A 10 17.35 -14.50 -9.39
C ASP A 10 16.40 -15.71 -9.33
N ARG A 11 16.84 -16.87 -9.83
CA ARG A 11 16.09 -18.12 -9.74
C ARG A 11 15.90 -18.58 -8.30
N ILE A 12 16.95 -18.51 -7.47
CA ILE A 12 16.84 -18.86 -6.05
C ILE A 12 15.87 -17.92 -5.34
N ILE A 13 15.96 -16.61 -5.59
CA ILE A 13 15.05 -15.62 -5.00
C ILE A 13 13.60 -15.90 -5.42
N ALA A 14 13.36 -16.15 -6.71
CA ALA A 14 12.03 -16.47 -7.22
C ALA A 14 11.47 -17.75 -6.58
N TYR A 15 12.30 -18.79 -6.46
CA TYR A 15 11.91 -20.04 -5.81
C TYR A 15 11.56 -19.82 -4.32
N VAL A 16 12.42 -19.13 -3.57
CA VAL A 16 12.18 -18.83 -2.15
C VAL A 16 10.89 -18.02 -1.98
N TRP A 17 10.65 -17.05 -2.87
CA TRP A 17 9.43 -16.26 -2.86
C TRP A 17 8.18 -17.13 -3.08
N GLN A 18 8.21 -18.02 -4.06
CA GLN A 18 7.12 -18.96 -4.32
C GLN A 18 6.84 -19.87 -3.11
N GLN A 19 7.87 -20.29 -2.37
CA GLN A 19 7.69 -21.08 -1.14
C GLN A 19 7.01 -20.27 -0.03
N ILE A 20 7.37 -18.99 0.12
CA ILE A 20 6.74 -18.08 1.09
C ILE A 20 5.26 -17.88 0.74
N GLU A 21 4.93 -17.62 -0.52
CA GLU A 21 3.54 -17.47 -0.96
C GLU A 21 2.71 -18.73 -0.72
N ARG A 22 3.26 -19.91 -1.03
CA ARG A 22 2.57 -21.19 -0.78
C ARG A 22 2.31 -21.40 0.71
N LYS A 23 3.32 -21.23 1.56
CA LYS A 23 3.18 -21.39 3.01
C LYS A 23 2.17 -20.41 3.60
N ALA A 24 2.18 -19.16 3.12
CA ALA A 24 1.18 -18.17 3.52
C ALA A 24 -0.25 -18.64 3.17
N ALA A 25 -0.46 -19.18 1.97
CA ALA A 25 -1.75 -19.73 1.54
C ALA A 25 -2.17 -20.98 2.34
N GLU A 26 -1.20 -21.76 2.82
CA GLU A 26 -1.40 -22.90 3.73
C GLU A 26 -1.67 -22.45 5.18
N GLY A 27 -1.63 -21.15 5.47
CA GLY A 27 -1.95 -20.59 6.79
C GLY A 27 -0.75 -20.37 7.71
N ASP A 28 0.49 -20.49 7.21
CA ASP A 28 1.68 -20.17 8.00
C ASP A 28 1.72 -18.67 8.35
N PRO A 29 1.65 -18.30 9.64
CA PRO A 29 1.50 -16.91 10.05
C PRO A 29 2.74 -16.06 9.74
N ALA A 30 3.94 -16.64 9.81
CA ALA A 30 5.17 -15.93 9.52
C ALA A 30 5.28 -15.58 8.03
N SER A 31 4.97 -16.54 7.15
CA SER A 31 4.95 -16.33 5.70
C SER A 31 3.84 -15.37 5.28
N ALA A 32 2.66 -15.48 5.88
CA ALA A 32 1.56 -14.54 5.65
C ALA A 32 1.96 -13.10 6.01
N GLU A 33 2.70 -12.91 7.10
CA GLU A 33 3.20 -11.59 7.47
C GLU A 33 4.21 -11.03 6.46
N VAL A 34 5.10 -11.87 5.94
CA VAL A 34 6.07 -11.46 4.91
C VAL A 34 5.36 -11.01 3.63
N VAL A 35 4.37 -11.79 3.17
CA VAL A 35 3.55 -11.43 1.99
C VAL A 35 2.82 -10.11 2.22
N ARG A 36 2.19 -9.96 3.39
CA ARG A 36 1.47 -8.73 3.77
C ARG A 36 2.39 -7.51 3.78
N LYS A 37 3.58 -7.61 4.38
CA LYS A 37 4.57 -6.52 4.43
C LYS A 37 5.05 -6.11 3.03
N LYS A 38 5.28 -7.09 2.15
CA LYS A 38 5.68 -6.79 0.77
C LYS A 38 4.56 -6.05 0.03
N ALA A 39 3.33 -6.54 0.11
CA ALA A 39 2.17 -5.90 -0.52
C ALA A 39 1.95 -4.46 0.01
N SER A 40 2.06 -4.26 1.33
CA SER A 40 1.98 -2.93 1.95
C SER A 40 3.10 -1.99 1.46
N THR A 41 4.33 -2.50 1.34
CA THR A 41 5.47 -1.73 0.80
C THR A 41 5.23 -1.32 -0.65
N GLU A 42 4.78 -2.24 -1.49
CA GLU A 42 4.46 -1.97 -2.90
C GLU A 42 3.33 -0.95 -3.03
N PHE A 43 2.31 -1.06 -2.19
CA PHE A 43 1.20 -0.11 -2.13
C PHE A 43 1.69 1.32 -1.81
N VAL A 44 2.49 1.49 -0.75
CA VAL A 44 3.06 2.80 -0.39
C VAL A 44 3.96 3.33 -1.50
N TRP A 45 4.78 2.47 -2.11
CA TRP A 45 5.64 2.85 -3.23
C TRP A 45 4.85 3.38 -4.42
N ARG A 46 3.70 2.75 -4.75
CA ARG A 46 2.81 3.22 -5.83
C ARG A 46 2.21 4.59 -5.51
N LEU A 47 1.85 4.86 -4.26
CA LEU A 47 1.38 6.18 -3.84
C LEU A 47 2.45 7.25 -4.04
N LEU A 48 3.67 6.99 -3.55
CA LEU A 48 4.79 7.95 -3.64
C LEU A 48 5.22 8.20 -5.08
N LYS A 49 5.44 7.13 -5.86
CA LYS A 49 5.89 7.25 -7.26
C LYS A 49 4.89 8.01 -8.13
N GLY A 50 3.60 7.88 -7.82
CA GLY A 50 2.53 8.57 -8.54
C GLY A 50 2.17 9.94 -7.97
N ASP A 51 2.82 10.37 -6.88
CA ASP A 51 2.47 11.61 -6.15
C ASP A 51 0.95 11.64 -5.87
N VAL A 52 0.45 10.47 -5.47
CA VAL A 52 -0.98 10.15 -5.59
C VAL A 52 -1.79 10.98 -4.62
N ILE A 53 -1.30 11.13 -3.39
CA ILE A 53 -1.94 11.82 -2.26
C ILE A 53 -2.02 13.32 -2.55
N GLU A 54 -0.91 13.93 -2.95
CA GLU A 54 -0.81 15.36 -3.26
C GLU A 54 -1.70 15.74 -4.45
N ARG A 55 -1.86 14.81 -5.40
CA ARG A 55 -2.75 14.96 -6.56
C ARG A 55 -4.19 14.57 -6.25
N LEU A 56 -4.52 14.21 -5.02
CA LEU A 56 -5.91 14.17 -4.60
C LEU A 56 -6.32 15.62 -4.34
N ASP A 57 -6.99 16.19 -5.34
CA ASP A 57 -7.67 17.47 -5.17
C ASP A 57 -8.64 17.42 -3.97
N HIS A 58 -8.99 18.60 -3.50
CA HIS A 58 -9.96 18.90 -2.45
C HIS A 58 -11.12 17.89 -2.38
N MET A 59 -11.19 17.17 -1.26
CA MET A 59 -12.27 16.24 -0.99
C MET A 59 -13.36 16.93 -0.17
N LYS A 60 -14.63 16.63 -0.44
CA LYS A 60 -15.70 17.13 0.44
C LYS A 60 -15.48 16.62 1.85
N ASP A 61 -15.58 17.51 2.83
CA ASP A 61 -15.52 17.08 4.22
C ASP A 61 -16.79 16.28 4.57
N GLY A 62 -16.64 15.20 5.35
CA GLY A 62 -17.73 14.26 5.61
C GLY A 62 -17.50 13.43 6.86
N GLY A 63 -18.50 12.62 7.24
CA GLY A 63 -18.47 11.84 8.49
C GLY A 63 -17.39 10.77 8.55
N ASP A 64 -16.94 10.27 7.39
CA ASP A 64 -15.83 9.31 7.28
C ASP A 64 -14.79 9.79 6.25
N PRO A 65 -13.80 10.59 6.67
CA PRO A 65 -12.78 11.11 5.75
C PRO A 65 -11.76 10.06 5.30
N VAL A 66 -11.48 9.03 6.12
CA VAL A 66 -10.51 7.99 5.79
C VAL A 66 -11.11 6.99 4.80
N GLY A 67 -12.34 6.55 4.99
CA GLY A 67 -13.01 5.68 4.02
C GLY A 67 -13.22 6.37 2.67
N GLN A 68 -13.53 7.66 2.65
CA GLN A 68 -13.57 8.43 1.40
C GLN A 68 -12.20 8.47 0.70
N LEU A 69 -11.12 8.67 1.46
CA LEU A 69 -9.75 8.63 0.93
C LEU A 69 -9.45 7.24 0.34
N ALA A 70 -9.73 6.19 1.09
CA ALA A 70 -9.54 4.80 0.68
C ALA A 70 -10.31 4.47 -0.61
N GLN A 71 -11.57 4.88 -0.74
CA GLN A 71 -12.36 4.71 -1.97
C GLN A 71 -11.75 5.42 -3.18
N ARG A 72 -11.13 6.58 -2.97
CA ARG A 72 -10.49 7.34 -4.05
C ARG A 72 -9.17 6.68 -4.46
N ILE A 73 -8.38 6.22 -3.49
CA ILE A 73 -7.13 5.48 -3.72
C ILE A 73 -7.38 4.13 -4.39
N SER A 74 -8.37 3.37 -3.91
CA SER A 74 -8.78 2.10 -4.50
C SER A 74 -9.05 2.22 -6.00
N ARG A 75 -9.83 3.23 -6.40
CA ARG A 75 -10.11 3.52 -7.82
C ARG A 75 -8.88 4.01 -8.58
N LYS A 76 -8.07 4.89 -7.99
CA LYS A 76 -6.91 5.51 -8.66
C LYS A 76 -5.75 4.53 -8.87
N LEU A 77 -5.60 3.55 -7.97
CA LEU A 77 -4.58 2.51 -8.03
C LEU A 77 -5.10 1.16 -8.53
N ASP A 78 -6.40 1.01 -8.81
CA ASP A 78 -7.01 -0.27 -9.18
C ASP A 78 -6.63 -1.39 -8.18
N VAL A 79 -6.94 -1.14 -6.91
CA VAL A 79 -6.68 -2.07 -5.80
C VAL A 79 -7.97 -2.31 -5.02
N PRO A 80 -8.16 -3.51 -4.42
CA PRO A 80 -9.33 -3.81 -3.61
C PRO A 80 -9.57 -2.75 -2.52
N LEU A 81 -10.84 -2.43 -2.26
CA LEU A 81 -11.20 -1.37 -1.33
C LEU A 81 -10.74 -1.68 0.10
N ASP A 82 -10.91 -2.93 0.55
CA ASP A 82 -10.48 -3.40 1.86
C ASP A 82 -8.96 -3.24 2.08
N VAL A 83 -8.17 -3.45 1.03
CA VAL A 83 -6.72 -3.20 1.05
C VAL A 83 -6.44 -1.70 1.20
N ALA A 84 -7.13 -0.87 0.42
CA ALA A 84 -6.96 0.58 0.51
C ALA A 84 -7.38 1.13 1.88
N GLU A 85 -8.50 0.67 2.43
CA GLU A 85 -8.99 1.04 3.77
C GLU A 85 -7.95 0.71 4.84
N ARG A 86 -7.49 -0.54 4.87
CA ARG A 86 -6.48 -1.00 5.84
C ARG A 86 -5.19 -0.18 5.74
N GLU A 87 -4.69 0.06 4.54
CA GLU A 87 -3.42 0.80 4.37
C GLU A 87 -3.57 2.30 4.68
N MET A 88 -4.69 2.92 4.29
CA MET A 88 -4.95 4.33 4.63
C MET A 88 -5.08 4.52 6.13
N GLU A 89 -5.87 3.69 6.81
CA GLU A 89 -5.98 3.70 8.26
C GLU A 89 -4.62 3.54 8.93
N ARG A 90 -3.81 2.58 8.48
CA ARG A 90 -2.46 2.34 9.01
C ARG A 90 -1.57 3.58 8.85
N LEU A 91 -1.55 4.22 7.68
CA LEU A 91 -0.74 5.40 7.43
C LEU A 91 -1.17 6.60 8.28
N VAL A 92 -2.48 6.78 8.47
CA VAL A 92 -3.02 7.82 9.36
C VAL A 92 -2.66 7.55 10.82
N GLN A 93 -2.83 6.30 11.29
CA GLN A 93 -2.47 5.89 12.65
C GLN A 93 -0.97 6.05 12.93
N MET A 94 -0.13 5.80 11.94
CA MET A 94 1.32 6.04 12.03
C MET A 94 1.70 7.53 11.97
N GLY A 95 0.73 8.42 11.74
CA GLY A 95 0.96 9.85 11.59
C GLY A 95 1.71 10.19 10.31
N LEU A 96 1.75 9.31 9.30
CA LEU A 96 2.40 9.54 8.02
C LEU A 96 1.50 10.32 7.05
N LEU A 97 0.19 10.31 7.28
CA LEU A 97 -0.78 11.12 6.55
C LEU A 97 -1.47 12.08 7.50
N LYS A 98 -1.52 13.35 7.12
CA LYS A 98 -2.27 14.40 7.82
C LYS A 98 -3.46 14.84 6.99
N ARG A 99 -4.54 15.16 7.69
CA ARG A 99 -5.72 15.81 7.13
C ARG A 99 -5.76 17.25 7.58
N GLU A 100 -5.88 18.16 6.64
CA GLU A 100 -6.29 19.54 6.91
C GLU A 100 -7.75 19.69 6.47
N SER A 101 -8.60 20.22 7.34
CA SER A 101 -9.97 20.59 6.97
C SER A 101 -10.15 22.09 7.07
N ALA A 102 -10.64 22.70 5.99
CA ALA A 102 -10.99 24.12 5.93
C ALA A 102 -12.22 24.31 5.05
N LYS A 103 -13.18 25.13 5.52
CA LYS A 103 -14.36 25.57 4.75
C LYS A 103 -15.18 24.42 4.13
N GLY A 104 -15.31 23.30 4.83
CA GLY A 104 -16.10 22.13 4.37
C GLY A 104 -15.37 21.24 3.36
N VAL A 105 -14.06 21.38 3.27
CA VAL A 105 -13.19 20.62 2.38
C VAL A 105 -12.03 20.03 3.17
N SER A 106 -11.68 18.77 2.88
CA SER A 106 -10.54 18.06 3.43
C SER A 106 -9.44 17.90 2.38
N ILE A 107 -8.22 18.20 2.78
CA ILE A 107 -6.97 18.01 2.02
C ILE A 107 -6.13 16.98 2.78
N TRP A 108 -5.56 16.02 2.04
CA TRP A 108 -4.67 15.00 2.58
C TRP A 108 -3.25 15.24 2.06
N GLN A 109 -2.27 15.06 2.92
CA GLN A 109 -0.85 15.24 2.59
C GLN A 109 0.02 14.29 3.40
N TRP A 110 1.19 13.94 2.86
CA TRP A 110 2.23 13.30 3.66
C TRP A 110 2.70 14.24 4.79
N SER A 111 3.07 13.64 5.92
CA SER A 111 3.46 14.34 7.15
C SER A 111 4.87 14.89 7.19
#